data_AF-A0A7Y6QLD7-F1
#
_entry.id   AF-A0A7Y6QLD7-F1
#
_cell.length_a   1.000
_cell.length_b   1.000
_cell.length_c   1.000
_cell.angle_alpha   90.00
_cell.angle_beta   90.00
_cell.angle_gamma   90.00
#
_symmetry.space_group_name_H-M   'P 1'
#
loop_
_entity.id
_entity.type
_entity.pdbx_description
1 polymer ?
#
loop_
_entity_poly.entity_id
_entity_poly.type
_entity_poly.pdbx_seq_one_letter_code
_entity_poly.pdbx_strand_id
1 'polypeptide(L)'
;MMESMLDGTMPWESDEALAARFEVSFDGKRYAYRQYRYELFSDALRYAMAEHARNGFLPDAAFQPNWQVPYAPDDAEQIEMRKFGIVYAKGHYLYRCYRYSQLSDALAYAAGHPDL
;
A
#
# COMPACT_ATOMS: atom_id res chain seq x y z
N MET A 1 -28.50 32.13 3.25
CA MET A 1 -27.34 32.40 2.38
C MET A 1 -26.15 32.56 3.31
N MET A 2 -25.40 31.47 3.50
CA MET A 2 -24.13 31.17 2.80
C MET A 2 -22.98 31.60 3.74
N GLU A 3 -22.46 30.67 4.56
CA GLU A 3 -21.23 29.89 4.29
C GLU A 3 -19.99 30.67 4.79
N SER A 4 -19.06 30.18 5.61
CA SER A 4 -18.66 28.81 5.94
C SER A 4 -17.94 28.79 7.30
N MET A 5 -18.18 27.70 8.02
CA MET A 5 -17.46 27.28 9.22
C MET A 5 -16.02 26.89 8.85
N LEU A 6 -15.09 27.10 9.79
CA LEU A 6 -13.94 26.25 10.12
C LEU A 6 -13.44 25.34 8.99
N ASP A 7 -12.23 25.56 8.46
CA ASP A 7 -11.20 24.54 8.60
C ASP A 7 -9.81 25.10 8.27
N GLY A 8 -8.91 25.03 9.24
CA GLY A 8 -7.46 25.13 9.04
C GLY A 8 -6.93 23.87 8.36
N THR A 9 -7.55 23.46 7.26
CA THR A 9 -7.00 22.51 6.31
C THR A 9 -5.80 23.20 5.66
N MET A 10 -4.64 23.07 6.29
CA MET A 10 -3.42 22.94 5.51
C MET A 10 -3.70 21.83 4.50
N PRO A 11 -3.48 22.03 3.18
CA PRO A 11 -3.77 21.00 2.20
C PRO A 11 -3.03 19.76 2.67
N TRP A 12 -3.78 18.72 3.01
CA TRP A 12 -3.23 17.38 3.06
C TRP A 12 -2.56 17.21 1.69
N GLU A 13 -1.23 17.36 1.62
CA GLU A 13 -0.51 16.83 0.47
C GLU A 13 -0.90 15.36 0.49
N SER A 14 -1.75 14.97 -0.45
CA SER A 14 -2.22 13.60 -0.56
C SER A 14 -0.97 12.74 -0.66
N ASP A 15 -0.97 11.55 -0.05
CA ASP A 15 0.22 10.70 -0.04
C ASP A 15 0.77 10.49 -1.46
N GLU A 16 -0.10 10.54 -2.49
CA GLU A 16 0.26 10.56 -3.91
C GLU A 16 1.18 11.72 -4.33
N ALA A 17 0.89 12.95 -3.87
CA ALA A 17 1.60 14.16 -4.28
C ALA A 17 2.99 14.19 -3.64
N LEU A 18 3.06 13.76 -2.38
CA LEU A 18 4.31 13.59 -1.66
C LEU A 18 5.15 12.48 -2.31
N ALA A 19 4.53 11.35 -2.66
CA ALA A 19 5.19 10.24 -3.32
C ALA A 19 5.76 10.62 -4.69
N ALA A 20 4.97 11.32 -5.52
CA ALA A 20 5.43 11.81 -6.82
C ALA A 20 6.65 12.73 -6.69
N ARG A 21 6.67 13.59 -5.66
CA ARG A 21 7.79 14.50 -5.38
C ARG A 21 9.07 13.77 -4.98
N PHE A 22 8.95 12.66 -4.27
CA PHE A 22 10.08 11.86 -3.79
C PHE A 22 10.36 10.63 -4.65
N GLU A 23 9.83 10.57 -5.88
CA GLU A 23 10.00 9.44 -6.80
C GLU A 23 9.60 8.08 -6.18
N VAL A 24 8.58 8.11 -5.31
CA VAL A 24 7.94 6.93 -4.74
C VAL A 24 6.70 6.61 -5.58
N SER A 25 6.60 5.36 -5.99
CA SER A 25 5.43 4.79 -6.66
C SER A 25 4.70 3.84 -5.72
N PHE A 26 3.42 3.62 -5.97
CA PHE A 26 2.60 2.67 -5.24
C PHE A 26 1.92 1.72 -6.22
N ASP A 27 2.24 0.43 -6.12
CA ASP A 27 1.74 -0.63 -7.00
C ASP A 27 0.42 -1.23 -6.49
N GLY A 28 -0.36 -0.48 -5.69
CA GLY A 28 -1.61 -0.96 -5.09
C GLY A 28 -1.41 -1.88 -3.89
N LYS A 29 -0.26 -2.55 -3.75
CA LYS A 29 0.07 -3.40 -2.57
C LYS A 29 1.30 -2.94 -1.81
N ARG A 30 2.29 -2.38 -2.50
CA ARG A 30 3.59 -2.00 -1.94
C ARG A 30 4.05 -0.67 -2.51
N TYR A 31 4.88 0.02 -1.74
CA TYR A 31 5.54 1.25 -2.13
C TYR A 31 6.87 0.89 -2.79
N ALA A 32 7.18 1.47 -3.93
CA ALA A 32 8.41 1.25 -4.65
C ALA A 32 9.15 2.58 -4.75
N TYR A 33 10.43 2.57 -4.40
CA TYR A 33 11.35 3.68 -4.64
C TYR A 33 12.51 3.14 -5.47
N ARG A 34 12.56 3.54 -6.75
CA ARG A 34 13.53 3.03 -7.74
C ARG A 34 13.54 1.49 -7.78
N GLN A 35 14.62 0.86 -7.35
CA GLN A 35 14.79 -0.60 -7.29
C GLN A 35 14.30 -1.25 -5.98
N TYR A 36 14.00 -0.44 -4.96
CA TYR A 36 13.63 -0.92 -3.63
C TYR A 36 12.11 -0.95 -3.45
N ARG A 37 11.64 -2.00 -2.75
CA ARG A 37 10.22 -2.20 -2.45
C ARG A 37 10.00 -2.23 -0.95
N TYR A 38 9.02 -1.48 -0.50
CA TYR A 38 8.66 -1.27 0.89
C TYR A 38 7.19 -1.60 1.12
N GLU A 39 6.90 -2.11 2.31
CA GLU A 39 5.53 -2.42 2.75
C GLU A 39 4.82 -1.19 3.31
N LEU A 40 5.59 -0.22 3.82
CA LEU A 40 5.09 0.99 4.46
C LEU A 40 5.51 2.23 3.66
N PHE A 41 4.56 3.16 3.52
CA PHE A 41 4.80 4.45 2.86
C PHE A 41 5.89 5.24 3.58
N SER A 42 5.82 5.27 4.92
CA SER A 42 6.75 6.02 5.75
C SER A 42 8.20 5.55 5.58
N ASP A 43 8.44 4.25 5.39
CA ASP A 43 9.78 3.72 5.14
C ASP A 43 10.30 4.13 3.76
N ALA A 44 9.48 3.98 2.71
CA ALA A 44 9.83 4.39 1.36
C ALA A 44 10.15 5.90 1.30
N LEU A 45 9.28 6.71 1.90
CA LEU A 45 9.42 8.16 1.94
C LEU A 45 10.66 8.58 2.72
N ARG A 46 10.91 7.97 3.89
CA ARG A 46 12.08 8.28 4.70
C ARG A 46 13.38 7.96 3.95
N TYR A 47 13.41 6.85 3.21
CA TYR A 47 14.55 6.49 2.39
C TYR A 47 14.74 7.46 1.22
N ALA A 48 13.66 7.79 0.52
CA ALA A 48 13.68 8.74 -0.57
C ALA A 48 14.15 10.13 -0.12
N MET A 49 13.64 10.65 1.01
CA MET A 49 14.11 11.90 1.61
C MET A 49 15.59 11.85 1.96
N ALA A 50 16.07 10.74 2.51
CA ALA A 50 17.47 10.57 2.85
C ALA A 50 18.36 10.58 1.60
N GLU A 51 17.97 9.89 0.52
CA GLU A 51 18.67 9.90 -0.77
C GLU A 51 18.64 11.29 -1.42
N HIS A 52 17.51 11.98 -1.39
CA HIS A 52 17.36 13.33 -1.92
C HIS A 52 18.21 14.38 -1.17
N ALA A 53 18.47 14.13 0.12
CA ALA A 53 19.36 14.95 0.94
C ALA A 53 20.85 14.62 0.72
N ARG A 54 21.20 13.54 0.00
CA ARG A 54 22.61 13.21 -0.31
C ARG A 54 23.12 14.12 -1.41
N ASN A 55 24.28 14.72 -1.16
CA ASN A 55 24.96 15.56 -2.14
C ASN A 55 25.47 14.69 -3.30
N GLY A 56 24.92 14.87 -4.51
CA GLY A 56 25.19 14.02 -5.68
C GLY A 56 24.00 13.15 -6.11
N PHE A 57 22.81 13.36 -5.53
CA PHE A 57 21.59 12.73 -6.00
C PHE A 57 21.31 13.06 -7.47
N LEU A 58 21.23 12.02 -8.29
CA LEU A 58 20.78 12.12 -9.68
C LEU A 58 19.33 11.64 -9.73
N PRO A 59 18.37 12.53 -10.03
CA PRO A 59 16.97 12.14 -10.22
C PRO A 59 16.90 11.16 -11.38
N ASP A 60 16.01 10.18 -11.26
CA ASP A 60 15.85 9.16 -12.27
C ASP A 60 14.94 9.67 -13.38
N ALA A 61 15.50 10.04 -14.53
CA ALA A 61 14.70 10.55 -15.65
C ALA A 61 13.74 9.50 -16.25
N ALA A 62 13.94 8.21 -15.93
CA ALA A 62 13.05 7.13 -16.35
C ALA A 62 11.96 6.82 -15.30
N PHE A 63 11.99 7.47 -14.13
CA PHE A 63 10.94 7.30 -13.14
C PHE A 63 9.62 7.83 -13.66
N GLN A 64 8.61 6.96 -13.64
CA GLN A 64 7.23 7.33 -13.89
C GLN A 64 6.45 7.16 -12.60
N PRO A 65 5.81 8.23 -12.07
CA PRO A 65 4.97 8.10 -10.90
C PRO A 65 3.79 7.17 -11.24
N ASN A 66 3.81 5.98 -10.67
CA ASN A 66 2.73 5.02 -10.77
C ASN A 66 2.05 4.94 -9.41
N TRP A 67 0.90 5.62 -9.27
CA TRP A 67 0.09 5.59 -8.05
C TRP A 67 -1.19 4.80 -8.34
N GLN A 68 -1.16 3.50 -8.11
CA GLN A 68 -2.31 2.64 -8.29
C GLN A 68 -3.24 2.71 -7.09
N VAL A 69 -4.52 2.45 -7.32
CA VAL A 69 -5.51 2.34 -6.24
C VAL A 69 -5.07 1.22 -5.29
N PRO A 70 -5.10 1.44 -3.96
CA PRO A 70 -4.79 0.39 -3.01
C PRO A 70 -5.68 -0.80 -3.29
N TYR A 71 -5.04 -1.95 -3.52
CA TYR A 71 -5.75 -3.19 -3.73
C TYR A 71 -6.59 -3.47 -2.50
N ALA A 72 -7.91 -3.44 -2.71
CA ALA A 72 -8.90 -3.90 -1.79
C ALA A 72 -9.49 -5.20 -2.38
N PRO A 73 -9.73 -6.24 -1.56
CA PRO A 73 -10.41 -7.42 -2.03
C PRO A 73 -11.80 -7.03 -2.58
N ASP A 74 -12.12 -7.54 -3.77
CA ASP A 74 -13.42 -7.35 -4.40
C ASP A 74 -14.54 -7.99 -3.56
N ASP A 75 -15.80 -7.67 -3.82
CA ASP A 75 -16.94 -8.24 -3.09
C ASP A 75 -16.93 -9.78 -3.08
N ALA A 76 -16.58 -10.41 -4.21
CA ALA A 76 -16.44 -11.86 -4.30
C ALA A 76 -15.33 -12.39 -3.38
N GLU A 77 -14.16 -11.76 -3.39
CA GLU A 77 -13.02 -12.12 -2.56
C GLU A 77 -13.32 -11.91 -1.07
N GLN A 78 -14.04 -10.84 -0.72
CA GLN A 78 -14.50 -10.57 0.64
C GLN A 78 -15.52 -11.60 1.14
N ILE A 79 -16.38 -12.14 0.27
CA ILE A 79 -17.30 -13.22 0.63
C ILE A 79 -16.52 -14.49 0.96
N GLU A 80 -15.54 -14.85 0.12
CA GLU A 80 -14.68 -16.02 0.36
C GLU A 80 -13.83 -15.85 1.61
N MET A 81 -13.20 -14.68 1.79
CA MET A 81 -12.43 -14.36 2.97
C MET A 81 -13.27 -14.47 4.24
N ARG A 82 -14.50 -13.92 4.25
CA ARG A 82 -15.40 -14.06 5.40
C ARG A 82 -15.81 -15.50 5.66
N LYS A 83 -16.02 -16.30 4.63
CA LYS A 83 -16.37 -17.73 4.74
C LYS A 83 -15.28 -18.52 5.46
N PHE A 84 -14.01 -18.21 5.20
CA PHE A 84 -12.87 -18.89 5.81
C PHE A 84 -12.27 -18.13 7.01
N GLY A 85 -12.77 -16.94 7.36
CA GLY A 85 -12.19 -16.11 8.42
C GLY A 85 -10.80 -15.55 8.07
N ILE A 86 -10.53 -15.33 6.79
CA ILE A 86 -9.31 -14.70 6.28
C ILE A 86 -9.48 -13.18 6.36
N VAL A 87 -8.44 -12.48 6.80
CA VAL A 87 -8.42 -11.02 6.91
C VAL A 87 -7.30 -10.47 6.04
N TYR A 88 -7.58 -9.46 5.23
CA TYR A 88 -6.55 -8.77 4.46
C TYR A 88 -6.04 -7.57 5.26
N ALA A 89 -4.77 -7.58 5.62
CA ALA A 89 -4.13 -6.53 6.39
C ALA A 89 -2.74 -6.22 5.84
N LYS A 90 -2.46 -4.92 5.62
CA LYS A 90 -1.14 -4.41 5.21
C LYS A 90 -0.52 -5.14 4.00
N GLY A 91 -1.33 -5.50 2.99
CA GLY A 91 -0.82 -6.17 1.81
C GLY A 91 -0.74 -7.70 1.89
N HIS A 92 -1.13 -8.30 3.03
CA HIS A 92 -1.08 -9.75 3.25
C HIS A 92 -2.45 -10.30 3.67
N TYR A 93 -2.71 -11.56 3.31
CA TYR A 93 -3.87 -12.32 3.76
C TYR A 93 -3.50 -13.10 5.00
N LEU A 94 -4.19 -12.81 6.10
CA LEU A 94 -4.01 -13.45 7.38
C LEU A 94 -5.12 -14.49 7.55
N TYR A 95 -4.71 -15.75 7.70
CA TYR A 95 -5.60 -16.82 8.13
C TYR A 95 -5.15 -17.27 9.52
N ARG A 96 -5.89 -16.86 10.55
CA ARG A 96 -5.54 -17.04 11.96
C ARG A 96 -4.13 -16.49 12.29
N CYS A 97 -3.14 -17.36 12.42
CA CYS A 97 -1.75 -17.00 12.73
C CYS A 97 -0.82 -17.05 11.52
N TYR A 98 -1.32 -17.45 10.36
CA TYR A 98 -0.54 -17.60 9.14
C TYR A 98 -0.71 -16.39 8.24
N ARG A 99 0.40 -15.92 7.69
CA ARG A 99 0.45 -14.83 6.71
C ARG A 99 0.71 -15.39 5.32
N TYR A 100 -0.11 -14.98 4.38
CA TYR A 100 -0.03 -15.36 2.98
C TYR A 100 0.08 -14.13 2.11
N SER A 101 0.90 -14.20 1.07
CA SER A 101 1.03 -13.11 0.09
C SER A 101 -0.08 -13.13 -0.97
N GLN A 102 -0.80 -14.24 -1.11
CA GLN A 102 -1.85 -14.44 -2.10
C GLN A 102 -3.11 -15.02 -1.45
N LEU A 103 -4.29 -14.57 -1.91
CA LEU A 103 -5.57 -15.06 -1.41
C LEU A 103 -5.76 -16.53 -1.73
N SER A 104 -5.41 -16.95 -2.94
CA SER A 104 -5.55 -18.34 -3.40
C SER A 104 -4.77 -19.33 -2.54
N ASP A 105 -3.59 -18.94 -2.04
CA ASP A 105 -2.79 -19.75 -1.11
C ASP A 105 -3.50 -19.89 0.24
N ALA A 106 -4.00 -18.78 0.78
CA ALA A 106 -4.74 -18.77 2.04
C ALA A 106 -6.04 -19.59 1.95
N LEU A 107 -6.76 -19.47 0.82
CA LEU A 107 -7.97 -20.24 0.54
C LEU A 107 -7.67 -21.73 0.37
N ALA A 108 -6.63 -22.10 -0.37
CA ALA A 108 -6.23 -23.49 -0.55
C ALA A 108 -5.88 -24.13 0.80
N TYR A 109 -5.17 -23.39 1.66
CA TYR A 109 -4.84 -23.84 3.00
C TYR A 109 -6.09 -23.97 3.89
N ALA A 110 -6.97 -22.97 3.89
CA ALA A 110 -8.19 -23.00 4.69
C ALA A 110 -9.18 -24.09 4.22
N ALA A 111 -9.25 -24.34 2.91
CA ALA A 111 -10.06 -25.41 2.34
C ALA A 111 -9.52 -26.81 2.66
N GLY A 112 -8.19 -26.95 2.76
CA GLY A 112 -7.53 -28.19 3.19
C GLY A 112 -7.60 -28.45 4.70
N HIS A 113 -7.89 -27.41 5.49
CA HIS A 113 -7.92 -27.47 6.96
C HIS A 113 -9.18 -26.78 7.55
N PRO A 114 -10.40 -27.28 7.27
CA PRO A 114 -11.64 -26.66 7.77
C PRO A 114 -11.88 -26.83 9.28
N ASP A 115 -11.11 -27.69 9.97
CA ASP A 115 -11.39 -28.17 11.34
C ASP A 115 -10.37 -27.73 12.41
N LEU A 116 -9.44 -26.83 12.08
CA LEU A 116 -8.52 -26.23 13.06
C LEU A 116 -9.14 -24.99 13.68
#